data_AF-A0A838NYX7-F1
#
_entry.id   AF-A0A838NYX7-F1
#
_cell.length_a   1.000
_cell.length_b   1.000
_cell.length_c   1.000
_cell.angle_alpha   90.00
_cell.angle_beta   90.00
_cell.angle_gamma   90.00
#
_symmetry.space_group_name_H-M   'P 1'
#
loop_
_entity.id
_entity.type
_entity.pdbx_description
1 polymer ?
#
loop_
_entity_poly.entity_id
_entity_poly.type
_entity_poly.pdbx_seq_one_letter_code
_entity_poly.pdbx_strand_id
1 'polypeptide(L)' 'MRTIIDIPPHILSEIDALAKKEKISRAEAVRRAMTEYLEKRPRSRPHAAFGIWKSRKIDPLAYEDALRGEWNR' A
#
# COMPACT_ATOMS: atom_id res chain seq x y z
N MET A 1 9.85 2.00 -9.26
CA MET A 1 10.98 1.17 -8.78
C MET A 1 11.02 -0.11 -9.61
N ARG A 2 12.20 -0.65 -9.93
CA ARG A 2 12.37 -1.90 -10.70
C ARG A 2 12.94 -2.98 -9.81
N THR A 3 12.37 -4.18 -9.87
CA THR A 3 12.83 -5.36 -9.12
C THR A 3 13.03 -6.50 -10.10
N ILE A 4 14.06 -7.31 -9.88
CA ILE A 4 14.30 -8.55 -10.64
C ILE A 4 13.86 -9.70 -9.74
N ILE A 5 13.01 -10.58 -10.27
CA ILE A 5 12.48 -11.74 -9.57
C ILE A 5 12.57 -12.95 -10.50
N ASP A 6 12.88 -14.11 -9.94
CA ASP A 6 12.82 -15.37 -10.67
C ASP A 6 11.40 -15.92 -10.64
N ILE A 7 10.87 -16.23 -11.82
CA ILE A 7 9.53 -16.78 -12.00
C ILE A 7 9.67 -18.12 -12.71
N PRO A 8 9.08 -19.21 -12.18
CA PRO A 8 9.07 -20.50 -12.87
C PRO A 8 8.52 -20.39 -14.30
N PRO A 9 9.11 -21.09 -15.30
CA PRO A 9 8.71 -20.96 -16.71
C PRO A 9 7.23 -21.23 -16.99
N HIS A 10 6.63 -22.18 -16.25
CA HIS A 10 5.21 -22.51 -16.41
C HIS A 10 4.30 -21.34 -16.03
N ILE A 11 4.57 -20.67 -14.90
CA ILE A 11 3.82 -19.48 -14.46
C ILE A 11 3.96 -18.35 -15.48
N LEU A 12 5.18 -18.13 -16.00
CA LEU A 12 5.41 -17.08 -16.99
C LEU A 12 4.59 -17.30 -18.26
N SER A 13 4.47 -18.56 -18.71
CA SER A 13 3.67 -18.91 -19.89
C SER A 13 2.18 -18.63 -19.70
N GLU A 14 1.64 -18.88 -18.51
CA GLU A 14 0.25 -18.57 -18.18
C GLU A 14 -0.01 -17.06 -18.14
N ILE A 15 0.91 -16.28 -17.56
CA ILE A 15 0.82 -14.81 -17.54
C ILE A 15 0.84 -14.25 -18.96
N ASP A 16 1.67 -14.81 -19.85
CA ASP A 16 1.74 -14.38 -21.25
C ASP A 16 0.45 -14.69 -22.02
N ALA A 17 -0.14 -15.87 -21.80
CA ALA A 17 -1.42 -16.22 -22.39
C ALA A 17 -2.53 -15.27 -21.91
N LEU A 18 -2.55 -14.93 -20.61
CA LEU A 18 -3.50 -14.00 -20.03
C LEU A 18 -3.32 -12.57 -20.59
N ALA A 19 -2.07 -12.09 -20.64
CA ALA A 19 -1.76 -10.76 -21.16
C ALA A 19 -2.18 -10.61 -22.63
N LYS A 20 -1.98 -11.66 -23.44
CA LYS A 20 -2.44 -11.70 -24.85
C LYS A 20 -3.95 -11.70 -24.96
N LYS A 21 -4.65 -12.49 -24.12
CA LYS A 21 -6.12 -12.54 -24.08
C LYS A 21 -6.72 -11.19 -23.71
N GLU A 22 -6.13 -10.49 -22.74
CA GLU A 22 -6.58 -9.18 -22.26
C GLU A 22 -6.04 -8.00 -23.06
N LYS A 23 -5.15 -8.23 -24.04
CA LYS A 23 -4.48 -7.20 -24.84
C LYS A 23 -3.71 -6.18 -23.99
N ILE A 24 -3.05 -6.65 -22.93
CA ILE A 24 -2.22 -5.85 -22.03
C ILE A 24 -0.75 -6.30 -22.08
N SER A 25 0.15 -5.49 -21.53
CA SER A 25 1.54 -5.91 -21.37
C SER A 25 1.67 -6.96 -20.26
N ARG A 26 2.69 -7.82 -20.36
CA ARG A 26 3.07 -8.77 -19.28
C ARG A 26 3.25 -8.05 -17.95
N ALA A 27 3.90 -6.89 -17.95
CA ALA A 27 4.14 -6.10 -16.73
C ALA A 27 2.82 -5.63 -16.09
N GLU A 28 1.81 -5.30 -16.90
CA GLU A 28 0.48 -4.96 -16.41
C GLU A 28 -0.23 -6.16 -15.79
N ALA A 29 -0.17 -7.33 -16.43
CA ALA A 29 -0.74 -8.56 -15.89
C ALA A 29 -0.13 -8.91 -14.52
N VAL A 30 1.20 -8.80 -14.38
CA VAL A 30 1.89 -9.00 -13.09
C VAL A 30 1.44 -7.99 -12.03
N ARG A 31 1.32 -6.70 -12.39
CA ARG A 31 0.83 -5.68 -11.46
C ARG A 31 -0.59 -5.97 -10.97
N ARG A 32 -1.50 -6.35 -11.86
CA ARG A 32 -2.87 -6.73 -11.49
C ARG A 32 -2.90 -7.94 -10.56
N ALA A 33 -2.13 -8.98 -10.87
CA ALA A 33 -2.01 -10.16 -10.02
C ALA A 33 -1.49 -9.82 -8.62
N MET A 34 -0.51 -8.92 -8.51
CA MET A 34 -0.01 -8.44 -7.21
C MET A 34 -1.07 -7.66 -6.43
N THR A 35 -1.80 -6.75 -7.09
CA THR A 35 -2.89 -5.99 -6.47
C THR A 35 -3.97 -6.92 -5.93
N GLU A 36 -4.45 -7.85 -6.77
CA GLU A 36 -5.48 -8.82 -6.39
C GLU A 36 -5.03 -9.73 -5.24
N TYR A 37 -3.75 -10.16 -5.26
CA TYR A 37 -3.16 -10.96 -4.19
C TYR A 37 -3.15 -10.21 -2.85
N LEU A 38 -2.88 -8.90 -2.85
CA LEU A 38 -2.88 -8.06 -1.66
C LEU A 38 -4.30 -7.75 -1.16
N GLU A 39 -5.24 -7.51 -2.07
CA GLU A 39 -6.65 -7.28 -1.73
C GLU A 39 -7.29 -8.50 -1.05
N LYS A 40 -6.98 -9.71 -1.55
CA LYS A 40 -7.43 -10.97 -0.97
C LYS A 40 -6.79 -11.28 0.40
N ARG A 41 -5.73 -10.57 0.77
CA ARG A 41 -4.95 -10.79 1.99
C ARG A 41 -4.76 -9.46 2.71
N PRO A 42 -5.86 -8.85 3.22
CA PRO A 42 -5.74 -7.62 3.95
C PRO A 42 -4.82 -7.89 5.14
N ARG A 43 -3.60 -7.32 5.09
CA ARG A 43 -2.80 -7.13 6.31
C ARG A 43 -3.72 -6.43 7.28
N SER A 44 -3.83 -6.93 8.51
CA SER A 44 -4.59 -6.29 9.60
C SER A 44 -4.50 -4.79 9.41
N ARG A 45 -5.63 -4.14 9.08
CA ARG A 45 -5.63 -2.72 8.70
C ARG A 45 -4.75 -2.01 9.74
N PRO A 46 -3.64 -1.34 9.37
CA PRO A 46 -3.00 -0.47 10.33
C PRO A 46 -4.13 0.42 10.83
N HIS A 47 -4.44 0.31 12.14
CA HIS A 47 -5.53 1.04 12.77
C HIS A 47 -5.49 2.44 12.20
N ALA A 48 -6.56 2.85 11.52
CA ALA A 48 -6.59 3.99 10.61
C ALA A 48 -5.85 5.19 11.21
N ALA A 49 -4.53 5.28 11.03
CA ALA A 49 -3.70 6.26 11.73
C ALA A 49 -4.02 7.66 11.19
N PHE A 50 -4.41 7.68 9.91
CA PHE A 50 -5.07 8.81 9.29
C PHE A 50 -6.45 9.03 9.91
N GLY A 51 -6.58 10.11 10.69
CA GLY A 51 -7.87 10.59 11.19
C GLY A 51 -8.22 10.19 12.62
N ILE A 52 -7.34 9.53 13.38
CA ILE A 52 -7.55 9.26 14.83
C ILE A 52 -7.91 10.54 15.59
N TRP A 53 -7.37 11.68 15.18
CA TRP A 53 -7.59 12.97 15.83
C TRP A 53 -8.72 13.79 15.21
N LYS A 54 -9.42 13.29 14.18
CA LYS A 54 -10.49 14.04 13.49
C LYS A 54 -11.64 14.44 14.43
N SER A 55 -11.93 13.63 15.45
CA SER A 55 -12.97 13.91 16.45
C SER A 55 -12.50 14.80 17.60
N ARG A 56 -11.19 15.06 17.72
CA ARG A 56 -10.63 15.98 18.72
C ARG A 56 -10.77 17.40 18.20
N LYS A 57 -11.66 18.18 18.81
CA LYS A 57 -11.78 19.63 18.57
C LYS A 57 -10.70 20.39 19.35
N ILE A 58 -9.44 20.08 19.08
CA ILE A 58 -8.28 20.70 19.72
C ILE A 58 -7.50 21.45 18.65
N ASP A 59 -7.10 22.68 18.94
CA ASP A 59 -6.18 23.41 18.07
C ASP A 59 -4.81 22.71 18.06
N PRO A 60 -4.34 22.19 16.91
CA PRO A 60 -3.10 21.42 16.84
C PRO A 60 -1.88 22.21 17.31
N LEU A 61 -1.83 23.52 17.02
CA LEU A 61 -0.67 24.35 17.32
C LEU A 61 -0.59 24.65 18.82
N ALA A 62 -1.69 25.07 19.44
CA ALA A 62 -1.75 25.26 20.88
C ALA A 62 -1.45 23.96 21.66
N TYR A 63 -1.87 22.80 21.14
CA TYR A 63 -1.58 21.52 21.76
C TYR A 63 -0.10 21.12 21.65
N GLU A 64 0.52 21.39 20.49
CA GLU A 64 1.95 21.16 20.29
C GLU A 64 2.81 22.07 21.18
N ASP A 65 2.46 23.35 21.28
CA ASP A 65 3.16 24.32 22.13
C ASP A 65 3.07 23.95 23.62
N ALA A 66 1.90 23.49 24.08
CA ALA A 66 1.71 23.02 25.45
C ALA A 66 2.61 21.80 25.75
N LEU A 67 2.66 20.82 24.85
CA LEU A 67 3.52 19.64 25.01
C LEU A 67 5.01 20.01 25.02
N ARG A 68 5.44 20.91 24.14
CA ARG A 68 6.85 21.36 24.09
C ARG A 68 7.25 22.20 25.30
N GLY A 69 6.30 22.95 25.86
CA GLY A 69 6.49 23.70 27.10
C GLY A 69 6.89 22.83 28.29
N GLU A 70 6.54 21.54 28.30
CA GLU A 70 6.90 20.60 29.36
C GLU A 70 8.41 20.30 29.42
N TRP A 71 9.15 20.51 28.32
CA TRP A 71 10.59 20.20 28.24
C TRP A 71 11.50 21.43 28.41
N ASN A 72 10.92 22.64 28.43
CA ASN A 72 11.65 23.89 28.65
C ASN A 72 11.68 24.30 30.13
N ARG A 73 11.77 23.33 31.05
CA ARG A 73 11.92 23.55 32.50
C ARG A 73 13.25 23.06 33.02
#